data_AF-A0AA94WKX6-F1
#
_entry.id   AF-A0AA94WKX6-F1
#
_cell.length_a   1.000
_cell.length_b   1.000
_cell.length_c   1.000
_cell.angle_alpha   90.00
_cell.angle_beta   90.00
_cell.angle_gamma   90.00
#
_symmetry.space_group_name_H-M   'P 1'
#
loop_
_entity.id
_entity.type
_entity.pdbx_description
1 polymer ?
#
loop_
_entity_poly.entity_id
_entity_poly.type
_entity_poly.pdbx_seq_one_letter_code
_entity_poly.pdbx_strand_id
1 'polypeptide(L)'
;MVRKKRMKSKGIFMKGSLKSLAVLCGLTILLAGCNMFAQTDPDPEFTISSTSVGMGGNELETVQYVRYSMILTYNDSLKIAEDTVEPLLAGWLEERMLDHEIELAEEIGKGQFKLEGKVTFDPNGLSKVDMVKLEEQEETVQGVLFETAAGDYYQAAIIDSETKLTKIGE
;
A
#
# COMPACT_ATOMS: atom_id res chain seq x y z
N MET A 1 70.65 -26.49 30.07
CA MET A 1 71.18 -25.95 28.79
C MET A 1 70.69 -26.86 27.66
N VAL A 2 69.57 -26.51 27.02
CA VAL A 2 68.80 -27.41 26.13
C VAL A 2 69.15 -27.10 24.66
N ARG A 3 69.61 -28.11 23.91
CA ARG A 3 69.96 -28.01 22.48
C ARG A 3 68.67 -27.87 21.64
N LYS A 4 68.49 -26.73 20.95
CA LYS A 4 67.45 -26.54 19.92
C LYS A 4 67.81 -27.34 18.65
N LYS A 5 66.96 -28.30 18.28
CA LYS A 5 67.02 -29.07 17.02
C LYS A 5 66.33 -28.25 15.92
N ARG A 6 67.02 -27.95 14.82
CA ARG A 6 66.43 -27.33 13.61
C ARG A 6 65.52 -28.35 12.90
N MET A 7 64.25 -28.02 12.70
CA MET A 7 63.38 -28.71 11.73
C MET A 7 63.52 -28.04 10.36
N LYS A 8 63.86 -28.83 9.34
CA LYS A 8 63.89 -28.42 7.93
C LYS A 8 62.46 -28.43 7.37
N SER A 9 62.10 -27.31 6.76
CA SER A 9 60.98 -27.17 5.83
C SER A 9 61.09 -28.17 4.68
N LYS A 10 59.97 -28.83 4.34
CA LYS A 10 59.75 -29.44 3.03
C LYS A 10 58.48 -28.82 2.45
N GLY A 11 58.67 -27.77 1.65
CA GLY A 11 57.63 -27.28 0.75
C GLY A 11 57.33 -28.33 -0.31
N ILE A 12 56.08 -28.75 -0.40
CA ILE A 12 55.56 -29.57 -1.50
C ILE A 12 55.26 -28.59 -2.63
N PHE A 13 56.16 -28.53 -3.61
CA PHE A 13 55.98 -27.75 -4.82
C PHE A 13 55.05 -28.54 -5.76
N MET A 14 53.74 -28.25 -5.71
CA MET A 14 52.80 -28.74 -6.73
C MET A 14 53.13 -28.06 -8.05
N LYS A 15 53.67 -28.83 -8.99
CA LYS A 15 53.98 -28.41 -10.36
C LYS A 15 52.66 -28.38 -11.16
N GLY A 16 51.81 -27.41 -10.89
CA GLY A 16 50.61 -27.14 -11.69
C GLY A 16 51.01 -26.54 -13.04
N SER A 17 50.61 -27.18 -14.15
CA SER A 17 50.81 -26.60 -15.47
C SER A 17 50.00 -25.30 -15.59
N LEU A 18 50.60 -24.26 -16.18
CA LEU A 18 49.97 -22.93 -16.38
C LEU A 18 48.60 -23.02 -17.08
N LYS A 19 48.38 -24.08 -17.86
CA LYS A 19 47.13 -24.37 -18.57
C LYS A 19 45.99 -24.83 -17.65
N SER A 20 46.31 -25.48 -16.54
CA SER A 20 45.31 -25.98 -15.57
C SER A 20 44.76 -24.85 -14.67
N LEU A 21 45.60 -23.86 -14.36
CA LEU A 21 45.21 -22.69 -13.55
C LEU A 21 44.22 -21.77 -14.30
N ALA A 22 44.39 -21.62 -15.61
CA ALA A 22 43.51 -20.79 -16.45
C ALA A 22 42.10 -21.38 -16.60
N VAL A 23 41.97 -22.72 -16.65
CA VAL A 23 40.67 -23.41 -16.72
C VAL A 23 39.92 -23.29 -15.39
N LEU A 24 40.63 -23.35 -14.26
CA LEU A 24 40.02 -23.21 -12.94
C LEU A 24 39.52 -21.77 -12.67
N CYS A 25 40.27 -20.74 -13.10
CA CYS A 25 39.82 -19.35 -13.02
C CYS A 25 38.65 -19.04 -13.97
N GLY A 26 38.62 -19.64 -15.16
CA GLY A 26 37.49 -19.49 -16.10
C GLY A 26 36.19 -20.07 -15.54
N LEU A 27 36.25 -21.22 -14.86
CA LEU A 27 35.07 -21.84 -14.24
C LEU A 27 34.51 -21.01 -13.07
N THR A 28 35.36 -20.34 -12.30
CA THR A 28 34.90 -19.50 -11.17
C THR A 28 34.19 -18.22 -11.61
N ILE A 29 34.55 -17.66 -12.78
CA ILE A 29 33.89 -16.45 -13.31
C ILE A 29 32.49 -16.78 -13.85
N LEU A 30 32.30 -17.98 -14.40
CA LEU A 30 30.98 -18.46 -14.85
C LEU A 30 30.01 -18.74 -13.68
N LEU A 31 30.53 -19.03 -12.49
CA LEU A 31 29.71 -19.27 -11.28
C LEU A 31 29.41 -17.99 -10.47
N ALA A 32 30.15 -16.90 -10.70
CA ALA A 32 29.88 -15.60 -10.07
C ALA A 32 28.85 -14.75 -10.83
N GLY A 33 28.43 -15.17 -12.03
CA GLY A 33 27.55 -14.40 -12.92
C GLY A 33 26.04 -14.60 -12.73
N CYS A 34 25.59 -15.52 -11.87
CA CYS A 34 24.16 -15.86 -11.74
C CYS A 34 23.52 -15.42 -10.42
N ASN A 35 24.02 -14.36 -9.78
CA ASN A 35 23.33 -13.70 -8.66
C ASN A 35 23.02 -12.24 -8.97
N MET A 36 22.67 -11.91 -10.22
CA MET A 36 21.72 -10.81 -10.40
C MET A 36 20.39 -11.35 -9.89
N PHE A 37 20.17 -11.23 -8.58
CA PHE A 37 18.83 -11.08 -8.06
C PHE A 37 18.26 -9.88 -8.83
N ALA A 38 17.46 -10.17 -9.85
CA ALA A 38 16.49 -9.19 -10.31
C ALA A 38 15.66 -8.89 -9.07
N GLN A 39 15.94 -7.78 -8.41
CA GLN A 39 15.00 -7.17 -7.50
C GLN A 39 13.85 -6.72 -8.41
N THR A 40 12.94 -7.65 -8.72
CA THR A 40 11.60 -7.27 -9.17
C THR A 40 11.04 -6.44 -8.04
N ASP A 41 10.75 -5.18 -8.33
CA ASP A 41 9.98 -4.34 -7.41
C ASP A 41 8.72 -5.12 -7.03
N PRO A 42 8.38 -5.18 -5.74
CA PRO A 42 7.20 -5.90 -5.30
C PRO A 42 5.97 -5.32 -5.98
N ASP A 43 5.06 -6.21 -6.39
CA ASP A 43 3.79 -5.81 -6.98
C ASP A 43 3.05 -4.81 -6.06
N PRO A 44 2.34 -3.83 -6.62
CA PRO A 44 1.60 -2.84 -5.85
C PRO A 44 0.53 -3.53 -4.98
N GLU A 45 0.59 -3.34 -3.66
CA GLU A 45 -0.36 -3.90 -2.70
C GLU A 45 -1.02 -2.79 -1.87
N PHE A 46 -2.35 -2.83 -1.80
CA PHE A 46 -3.17 -1.86 -1.10
C PHE A 46 -4.36 -2.53 -0.41
N THR A 47 -4.69 -2.13 0.81
CA THR A 47 -5.81 -2.67 1.58
C THR A 47 -6.50 -1.59 2.40
N ILE A 48 -7.82 -1.60 2.42
CA ILE A 48 -8.65 -0.79 3.31
C ILE A 48 -9.03 -1.66 4.52
N SER A 49 -8.38 -1.46 5.67
CA SER A 49 -8.42 -2.42 6.79
C SER A 49 -9.49 -2.13 7.84
N SER A 50 -9.88 -0.87 8.00
CA SER A 50 -10.93 -0.46 8.94
C SER A 50 -11.71 0.64 8.26
N THR A 51 -13.03 0.49 8.19
CA THR A 51 -13.94 1.56 7.79
C THR A 51 -15.05 1.62 8.82
N SER A 52 -15.27 2.79 9.40
CA SER A 52 -16.44 3.02 10.24
C SER A 52 -17.26 4.15 9.66
N VAL A 53 -18.56 3.97 9.63
CA VAL A 53 -19.52 4.95 9.15
C VAL A 53 -20.43 5.35 10.30
N GLY A 54 -20.67 6.65 10.47
CA GLY A 54 -21.53 7.17 11.51
C GLY A 54 -22.41 8.30 10.99
N MET A 55 -23.69 8.27 11.33
CA MET A 55 -24.62 9.33 10.98
C MET A 55 -24.74 10.37 12.08
N GLY A 56 -25.00 11.60 11.66
CA GLY A 56 -25.51 12.64 12.54
C GLY A 56 -26.26 13.70 11.76
N GLY A 57 -26.93 14.57 12.49
CA GLY A 57 -27.71 15.66 11.91
C GLY A 57 -27.68 16.90 12.78
N ASN A 58 -28.17 18.01 12.23
CA ASN A 58 -28.42 19.18 13.05
C ASN A 58 -29.66 18.98 13.94
N GLU A 59 -29.85 19.84 14.95
CA GLU A 59 -30.98 19.75 15.90
C GLU A 59 -32.37 19.75 15.24
N LEU A 60 -32.45 20.24 14.00
CA LEU A 60 -33.68 20.34 13.22
C LEU A 60 -33.82 19.22 12.17
N GLU A 61 -32.86 18.30 12.10
CA GLU A 61 -32.73 17.21 11.10
C GLU A 61 -32.85 17.67 9.63
N THR A 62 -32.66 18.96 9.37
CA THR A 62 -32.76 19.57 8.03
C THR A 62 -31.55 19.29 7.16
N VAL A 63 -30.44 18.91 7.80
CA VAL A 63 -29.19 18.52 7.17
C VAL A 63 -28.66 17.31 7.92
N GLN A 64 -28.28 16.29 7.17
CA GLN A 64 -27.71 15.04 7.69
C GLN A 64 -26.29 14.90 7.14
N TYR A 65 -25.43 14.26 7.91
CA TYR A 65 -24.07 13.99 7.51
C TYR A 65 -23.69 12.55 7.81
N VAL A 66 -22.84 12.01 6.94
CA VAL A 66 -22.17 10.74 7.16
C VAL A 66 -20.69 11.01 7.41
N ARG A 67 -20.17 10.51 8.53
CA ARG A 67 -18.74 10.50 8.83
C ARG A 67 -18.16 9.16 8.49
N TYR A 68 -17.01 9.18 7.82
CA TYR A 68 -16.22 8.00 7.54
C TYR A 68 -14.85 8.11 8.21
N SER A 69 -14.31 6.97 8.62
CA SER A 69 -12.93 6.83 9.08
C SER A 69 -12.34 5.57 8.47
N MET A 70 -11.24 5.72 7.74
CA MET A 70 -10.58 4.65 7.00
C MET A 70 -9.11 4.52 7.39
N ILE A 71 -8.64 3.28 7.48
CA ILE A 71 -7.20 2.97 7.55
C ILE A 71 -6.80 2.30 6.23
N LEU A 72 -5.94 2.99 5.49
CA LEU A 72 -5.35 2.53 4.24
C LEU A 72 -3.98 1.95 4.54
N THR A 73 -3.72 0.73 4.09
CA THR A 73 -2.41 0.09 4.19
C THR A 73 -1.84 -0.11 2.79
N TYR A 74 -0.60 0.31 2.57
CA TYR A 74 0.08 0.22 1.28
C TYR A 74 1.54 -0.20 1.46
N ASN A 75 2.11 -0.82 0.43
CA ASN A 75 3.53 -1.19 0.42
C ASN A 75 4.42 -0.08 -0.17
N ASP A 76 5.74 -0.28 -0.11
CA ASP A 76 6.71 0.74 -0.54
C ASP A 76 6.62 1.06 -2.05
N SER A 77 5.97 0.22 -2.88
CA SER A 77 5.73 0.48 -4.31
C SER A 77 4.49 1.35 -4.60
N LEU A 78 3.63 1.59 -3.60
CA LEU A 78 2.45 2.45 -3.68
C LEU A 78 2.50 3.60 -2.66
N LYS A 79 3.64 4.27 -2.55
CA LYS A 79 3.72 5.44 -1.66
C LYS A 79 2.70 6.50 -2.11
N ILE A 80 1.71 6.77 -1.25
CA ILE A 80 0.58 7.67 -1.54
C ILE A 80 1.02 9.14 -1.45
N ALA A 81 0.54 9.98 -2.37
CA ALA A 81 0.55 11.43 -2.21
C ALA A 81 -0.67 11.83 -1.36
N GLU A 82 -0.43 12.11 -0.07
CA GLU A 82 -1.46 12.22 0.96
C GLU A 82 -2.57 13.24 0.66
N ASP A 83 -2.23 14.32 -0.03
CA ASP A 83 -3.12 15.42 -0.42
C ASP A 83 -4.04 15.08 -1.61
N THR A 84 -3.89 13.91 -2.20
CA THR A 84 -4.65 13.45 -3.38
C THR A 84 -5.69 12.38 -3.05
N VAL A 85 -5.79 11.97 -1.79
CA VAL A 85 -6.68 10.88 -1.38
C VAL A 85 -8.11 11.38 -1.28
N GLU A 86 -8.98 10.83 -2.12
CA GLU A 86 -10.41 11.13 -2.15
C GLU A 86 -11.24 9.86 -1.88
N PRO A 87 -12.32 9.91 -1.09
CA PRO A 87 -13.20 8.76 -0.91
C PRO A 87 -14.02 8.52 -2.19
N LEU A 88 -14.22 7.24 -2.53
CA LEU A 88 -15.24 6.83 -3.48
C LEU A 88 -16.56 6.70 -2.72
N LEU A 89 -17.51 7.56 -3.01
CA LEU A 89 -18.81 7.56 -2.34
C LEU A 89 -19.82 6.74 -3.14
N ALA A 90 -20.83 6.19 -2.46
CA ALA A 90 -21.93 5.52 -3.14
C ALA A 90 -22.69 6.53 -4.02
N GLY A 91 -23.07 6.14 -5.23
CA GLY A 91 -23.65 7.07 -6.21
C GLY A 91 -24.89 7.83 -5.73
N TRP A 92 -25.75 7.22 -4.91
CA TRP A 92 -26.92 7.92 -4.36
C TRP A 92 -26.55 9.06 -3.39
N LEU A 93 -25.42 8.92 -2.70
CA LEU A 93 -24.87 9.89 -1.76
C LEU A 93 -24.20 11.02 -2.54
N GLU A 94 -23.43 10.69 -3.58
CA GLU A 94 -22.85 11.69 -4.49
C GLU A 94 -23.92 12.58 -5.13
N GLU A 95 -25.03 11.99 -5.60
CA GLU A 95 -26.16 12.72 -6.20
C GLU A 95 -26.85 13.71 -5.25
N ARG A 96 -26.72 13.49 -3.93
CA ARG A 96 -27.39 14.28 -2.87
C ARG A 96 -26.42 15.08 -2.03
N MET A 97 -25.14 15.04 -2.37
CA MET A 97 -24.08 15.69 -1.62
C MET A 97 -24.26 17.21 -1.71
N LEU A 98 -24.31 17.83 -0.54
CA LEU A 98 -24.33 19.28 -0.38
C LEU A 98 -22.92 19.82 -0.14
N ASP A 99 -22.11 19.05 0.60
CA ASP A 99 -20.75 19.42 0.98
C ASP A 99 -19.93 18.18 1.34
N HIS A 100 -18.61 18.24 1.14
CA HIS A 100 -17.67 17.20 1.54
C HIS A 100 -16.41 17.82 2.14
N GLU A 101 -16.05 17.33 3.32
CA GLU A 101 -14.91 17.80 4.09
C GLU A 101 -14.03 16.62 4.48
N ILE A 102 -12.74 16.68 4.14
CA ILE A 102 -11.72 15.78 4.71
C ILE A 102 -11.29 16.39 6.05
N GLU A 103 -11.64 15.72 7.14
CA GLU A 103 -11.35 16.17 8.51
C GLU A 103 -9.93 15.73 8.96
N LEU A 104 -9.42 14.62 8.44
CA LEU A 104 -8.08 14.09 8.72
C LEU A 104 -7.52 13.32 7.52
N ALA A 105 -6.25 13.55 7.21
CA ALA A 105 -5.49 12.86 6.16
C ALA A 105 -4.02 12.84 6.57
N GLU A 106 -3.56 11.76 7.21
CA GLU A 106 -2.18 11.67 7.71
C GLU A 106 -1.62 10.24 7.76
N GLU A 107 -0.30 10.10 7.59
CA GLU A 107 0.41 8.85 7.87
C GLU A 107 0.44 8.56 9.39
N ILE A 108 -0.11 7.41 9.79
CA ILE A 108 -0.17 6.98 11.20
C ILE A 108 0.87 5.89 11.55
N GLY A 109 1.59 5.39 10.55
CA GLY A 109 2.64 4.38 10.68
C GLY A 109 3.21 4.01 9.31
N LYS A 110 4.32 3.27 9.29
CA LYS A 110 4.96 2.91 8.02
C LYS A 110 3.98 2.18 7.10
N GLY A 111 3.65 2.79 5.96
CA GLY A 111 2.71 2.22 4.99
C GLY A 111 1.26 2.19 5.48
N GLN A 112 0.92 3.01 6.48
CA GLN A 112 -0.44 3.15 7.01
C GLN A 112 -0.85 4.61 7.02
N PHE A 113 -2.00 4.90 6.41
CA PHE A 113 -2.56 6.22 6.28
C PHE A 113 -3.99 6.24 6.81
N LYS A 114 -4.33 7.26 7.59
CA LYS A 114 -5.66 7.44 8.14
C LYS A 114 -6.38 8.56 7.39
N LEU A 115 -7.56 8.24 6.88
CA LEU A 115 -8.45 9.19 6.23
C LEU A 115 -9.76 9.30 7.01
N GLU A 116 -10.10 10.49 7.47
CA GLU A 116 -11.41 10.78 8.06
C GLU A 116 -12.05 11.93 7.34
N GLY A 117 -13.37 11.87 7.18
CA GLY A 117 -14.11 12.95 6.57
C GLY A 117 -15.59 12.85 6.81
N LYS A 118 -16.28 13.86 6.32
CA LYS A 118 -17.69 14.10 6.52
C LYS A 118 -18.33 14.49 5.19
N VAL A 119 -19.37 13.77 4.82
CA VAL A 119 -20.22 14.09 3.68
C VAL A 119 -21.55 14.59 4.19
N THR A 120 -21.89 15.83 3.85
CA THR A 120 -23.19 16.44 4.17
C THR A 120 -24.13 16.24 2.99
N PHE A 121 -25.37 15.81 3.22
CA PHE A 121 -26.31 15.50 2.14
C PHE A 121 -27.73 15.97 2.45
N ASP A 122 -28.55 16.09 1.40
CA ASP A 122 -29.98 16.38 1.52
C ASP A 122 -30.77 15.09 1.83
N PRO A 123 -31.40 14.97 3.02
CA PRO A 123 -32.16 13.79 3.38
C PRO A 123 -33.57 13.75 2.76
N ASN A 124 -34.00 14.80 2.06
CA ASN A 124 -35.36 14.89 1.52
C ASN A 124 -35.68 13.69 0.60
N GLY A 125 -36.80 13.03 0.89
CA GLY A 125 -37.27 11.87 0.13
C GLY A 125 -36.68 10.52 0.57
N LEU A 126 -35.73 10.50 1.50
CA LEU A 126 -35.29 9.25 2.15
C LEU A 126 -36.28 8.84 3.23
N SER A 127 -36.64 7.56 3.26
CA SER A 127 -37.44 7.02 4.35
C SER A 127 -36.56 6.82 5.60
N LYS A 128 -37.18 6.69 6.78
CA LYS A 128 -36.45 6.32 8.00
C LYS A 128 -35.70 4.99 7.87
N VAL A 129 -36.22 4.06 7.06
CA VAL A 129 -35.56 2.76 6.81
C VAL A 129 -34.31 2.95 5.97
N ASP A 130 -34.38 3.83 4.96
CA ASP A 130 -33.22 4.15 4.13
C ASP A 130 -32.15 4.84 4.96
N MET A 131 -32.54 5.75 5.85
CA MET A 131 -31.62 6.41 6.78
C MET A 131 -30.86 5.42 7.65
N VAL A 132 -31.51 4.38 8.20
CA VAL A 132 -30.82 3.37 9.04
C VAL A 132 -29.79 2.57 8.24
N LYS A 133 -30.08 2.28 6.96
CA LYS A 133 -29.13 1.56 6.09
C LYS A 133 -27.88 2.36 5.77
N LEU A 134 -27.91 3.69 5.93
CA LEU A 134 -26.72 4.52 5.70
C LEU A 134 -25.64 4.32 6.76
N GLU A 135 -25.96 3.69 7.89
CA GLU A 135 -24.95 3.24 8.84
C GLU A 135 -24.16 2.01 8.31
N GLU A 136 -24.64 1.36 7.23
CA GLU A 136 -23.95 0.27 6.57
C GLU A 136 -22.87 0.83 5.62
N GLN A 137 -21.65 0.32 5.76
CA GLN A 137 -20.48 0.79 5.01
C GLN A 137 -20.67 0.69 3.49
N GLU A 138 -21.22 -0.44 3.01
CA GLU A 138 -21.43 -0.75 1.59
C GLU A 138 -22.34 0.28 0.90
N GLU A 139 -23.19 0.93 1.69
CA GLU A 139 -24.14 1.94 1.22
C GLU A 139 -23.56 3.36 1.24
N THR A 140 -22.33 3.57 1.74
CA THR A 140 -21.77 4.93 1.89
C THR A 140 -20.42 5.12 1.23
N VAL A 141 -19.39 4.37 1.63
CA VAL A 141 -18.02 4.55 1.14
C VAL A 141 -17.57 3.25 0.49
N GLN A 142 -17.31 3.33 -0.81
CA GLN A 142 -17.00 2.21 -1.68
C GLN A 142 -15.50 2.04 -1.94
N GLY A 143 -14.66 2.94 -1.43
CA GLY A 143 -13.22 2.88 -1.63
C GLY A 143 -12.53 4.24 -1.59
N VAL A 144 -11.39 4.34 -2.27
CA VAL A 144 -10.62 5.59 -2.43
C VAL A 144 -10.00 5.73 -3.82
N LEU A 145 -9.82 6.97 -4.25
CA LEU A 145 -8.96 7.39 -5.35
C LEU A 145 -7.71 8.05 -4.76
N PHE A 146 -6.56 7.83 -5.38
CA PHE A 146 -5.32 8.49 -4.95
C PHE A 146 -4.27 8.51 -6.06
N GLU A 147 -3.34 9.46 -5.94
CA GLU A 147 -2.10 9.51 -6.71
C GLU A 147 -0.95 8.93 -5.87
N THR A 148 -0.01 8.25 -6.52
CA THR A 148 1.26 7.87 -5.88
C THR A 148 2.26 9.02 -5.95
N ALA A 149 3.28 8.99 -5.10
CA ALA A 149 4.41 9.93 -5.18
C ALA A 149 5.18 9.84 -6.51
N ALA A 150 4.96 8.80 -7.31
CA ALA A 150 5.51 8.63 -8.66
C ALA A 150 4.63 9.26 -9.77
N GLY A 151 3.44 9.75 -9.43
CA GLY A 151 2.48 10.36 -10.37
C GLY A 151 1.52 9.36 -11.03
N ASP A 152 1.40 8.15 -10.50
CA ASP A 152 0.44 7.15 -10.99
C ASP A 152 -0.89 7.26 -10.24
N TYR A 153 -2.01 7.19 -10.97
CA TYR A 153 -3.35 7.24 -10.40
C TYR A 153 -3.93 5.85 -10.16
N TYR A 154 -4.56 5.65 -9.01
CA TYR A 154 -5.18 4.39 -8.63
C TYR A 154 -6.58 4.57 -8.07
N GLN A 155 -7.41 3.56 -8.32
CA GLN A 155 -8.70 3.34 -7.67
C GLN A 155 -8.60 2.09 -6.80
N ALA A 156 -8.87 2.20 -5.51
CA ALA A 156 -9.02 1.06 -4.60
C ALA A 156 -10.48 0.94 -4.17
N ALA A 157 -11.21 -0.02 -4.75
CA ALA A 157 -12.63 -0.25 -4.46
C ALA A 157 -12.82 -1.43 -3.49
N ILE A 158 -13.84 -1.38 -2.65
CA ILE A 158 -14.25 -2.46 -1.76
C ILE A 158 -15.32 -3.29 -2.49
N ILE A 159 -15.01 -4.54 -2.81
CA ILE A 159 -15.90 -5.47 -3.49
C ILE A 159 -15.87 -6.78 -2.72
N ASP A 160 -17.04 -7.27 -2.29
CA ASP A 160 -17.18 -8.51 -1.51
C ASP A 160 -16.27 -8.56 -0.27
N SER A 161 -16.17 -7.43 0.47
CA SER A 161 -15.26 -7.25 1.62
C SER A 161 -13.75 -7.33 1.30
N GLU A 162 -13.35 -7.33 0.03
CA GLU A 162 -11.96 -7.27 -0.40
C GLU A 162 -11.63 -5.94 -1.08
N THR A 163 -10.39 -5.47 -0.95
CA THR A 163 -9.92 -4.30 -1.71
C THR A 163 -9.43 -4.74 -3.09
N LYS A 164 -9.99 -4.15 -4.15
CA LYS A 164 -9.57 -4.30 -5.53
C LYS A 164 -8.88 -3.02 -5.99
N LEU A 165 -7.58 -3.12 -6.25
CA LEU A 165 -6.77 -2.02 -6.74
C LEU A 165 -6.71 -2.04 -8.26
N THR A 166 -6.99 -0.90 -8.89
CA THR A 166 -6.95 -0.72 -10.35
C THR A 166 -6.15 0.55 -10.67
N LYS A 167 -5.19 0.45 -11.59
CA LYS A 167 -4.48 1.63 -12.10
C LYS A 167 -5.37 2.36 -13.11
N ILE A 168 -5.41 3.68 -13.03
CA ILE A 168 -6.24 4.54 -13.88
C ILE A 168 -5.38 5.14 -14.99
N GLY A 169 -5.89 5.14 -16.22
CA GLY A 169 -5.23 5.81 -17.37
C GLY A 169 -4.31 4.93 -18.20
N GLU A 170 -4.37 3.60 -18.05
CA GLU A 170 -3.77 2.64 -18.99
C GLU A 170 -4.65 2.37 -20.22
#